data_AF-A0A3P1CGZ3-F1
#
_entry.id   AF-A0A3P1CGZ3-F1
#
_cell.length_a   1.000
_cell.length_b   1.000
_cell.length_c   1.000
_cell.angle_alpha   90.00
_cell.angle_beta   90.00
_cell.angle_gamma   90.00
#
_symmetry.space_group_name_H-M   'P 1'
#
loop_
_entity.id
_entity.type
_entity.pdbx_description
1 polymer ?
#
loop_
_entity_poly.entity_id
_entity_poly.type
_entity_poly.pdbx_seq_one_letter_code
_entity_poly.pdbx_strand_id
1 'polypeptide(L)'
;MEKNLMRQLGLVVSNTGAITGIEVPISGSSLLAEGLQRRVRLKRLTFDADLEITALFEMRVVDAQGHDVFDRYSQDATLQPFVARERLARVQPIEIPRTTRDSFRDPLTGQLVNSEVPNSTSELQFFQNLALGHLQAQGLPLEGTEPYLVVVYLMLANIIREKDALGEF
;
A
#
# COMPACT_ATOMS: atom_id res chain seq x y z
N MET A 1 19.46 -12.79 1.65
CA MET A 1 18.48 -13.21 2.67
C MET A 1 17.40 -12.15 2.87
N GLU A 2 17.76 -10.86 3.01
CA GLU A 2 16.81 -9.74 3.15
C GLU A 2 15.80 -9.57 2.00
N LYS A 3 16.22 -9.69 0.72
CA LYS A 3 15.31 -9.49 -0.43
C LYS A 3 14.14 -10.47 -0.47
N ASN A 4 14.33 -11.71 0.00
CA ASN A 4 13.25 -12.70 0.04
C ASN A 4 12.23 -12.40 1.15
N LEU A 5 12.71 -11.97 2.31
CA LEU A 5 11.85 -11.52 3.41
C LEU A 5 11.03 -10.29 3.01
N MET A 6 11.66 -9.29 2.41
CA MET A 6 10.98 -8.08 1.91
C MET A 6 9.88 -8.43 0.90
N ARG A 7 10.15 -9.34 -0.04
CA ARG A 7 9.14 -9.83 -1.00
C ARG A 7 8.00 -10.61 -0.34
N GLN A 8 8.29 -11.39 0.70
CA GLN A 8 7.26 -12.10 1.48
C GLN A 8 6.33 -11.12 2.22
N LEU A 9 6.87 -9.99 2.69
CA LEU A 9 6.08 -8.90 3.29
C LEU A 9 5.38 -8.02 2.24
N GLY A 10 5.45 -8.39 0.97
CA GLY A 10 4.79 -7.68 -0.13
C GLY A 10 5.55 -6.47 -0.66
N LEU A 11 6.83 -6.29 -0.32
CA LEU A 11 7.64 -5.22 -0.89
C LEU A 11 8.20 -5.61 -2.26
N VAL A 12 8.04 -4.73 -3.24
CA VAL A 12 8.65 -4.87 -4.56
C VAL A 12 10.06 -4.28 -4.49
N VAL A 13 11.07 -5.13 -4.62
CA VAL A 13 12.48 -4.73 -4.53
C VAL A 13 13.13 -4.81 -5.91
N SER A 14 13.71 -3.70 -6.36
CA SER A 14 14.42 -3.60 -7.63
C SER A 14 15.72 -4.42 -7.64
N ASN A 15 16.33 -4.52 -8.82
CA ASN A 15 17.65 -5.15 -8.97
C ASN A 15 18.74 -4.39 -8.18
N THR A 16 18.60 -3.07 -8.04
CA THR A 16 19.48 -2.21 -7.24
C THR A 16 19.24 -2.33 -5.73
N GLY A 17 18.19 -3.05 -5.30
CA GLY A 17 17.82 -3.19 -3.89
C GLY A 17 16.88 -2.10 -3.36
N ALA A 18 16.50 -1.13 -4.19
CA ALA A 18 15.52 -0.11 -3.83
C ALA A 18 14.11 -0.71 -3.73
N ILE A 19 13.31 -0.25 -2.76
CA ILE A 19 11.89 -0.58 -2.68
C ILE A 19 11.14 0.30 -3.68
N THR A 20 10.51 -0.32 -4.67
CA THR A 20 9.80 0.36 -5.78
C THR A 20 8.29 0.22 -5.68
N GLY A 21 7.77 -0.39 -4.62
CA GLY A 21 6.34 -0.49 -4.38
C GLY A 21 5.94 -1.58 -3.41
N ILE A 22 4.63 -1.78 -3.32
CA ILE A 22 4.00 -2.84 -2.54
C ILE A 22 3.15 -3.67 -3.50
N GLU A 23 3.28 -4.99 -3.44
CA GLU A 23 2.44 -5.96 -4.12
C GLU A 23 2.17 -7.15 -3.19
N VAL A 24 0.90 -7.37 -2.87
CA VAL A 24 0.47 -8.43 -1.94
C VAL A 24 -0.50 -9.41 -2.60
N PRO A 25 -0.43 -10.71 -2.26
CA PRO A 25 -1.44 -11.66 -2.67
C PRO A 25 -2.76 -11.43 -1.91
N ILE A 26 -3.90 -11.65 -2.58
CA ILE A 26 -5.22 -11.62 -1.95
C ILE A 26 -5.95 -12.95 -2.15
N SER A 27 -6.62 -13.43 -1.09
CA SER A 27 -7.15 -14.80 -0.97
C SER A 27 -8.58 -14.98 -1.48
N GLY A 28 -9.22 -13.96 -2.06
CA GLY A 28 -10.59 -14.04 -2.57
C GLY A 28 -10.68 -14.11 -4.09
N SER A 29 -10.86 -15.30 -4.68
CA SER A 29 -11.31 -15.47 -6.07
C SER A 29 -11.68 -16.92 -6.43
N SER A 30 -12.67 -17.10 -7.29
CA SER A 30 -12.90 -18.37 -8.01
C SER A 30 -11.75 -18.75 -8.95
N LEU A 31 -10.94 -17.77 -9.39
CA LEU A 31 -9.78 -17.99 -10.26
C LEU A 31 -8.63 -18.73 -9.54
N LEU A 32 -8.65 -18.78 -8.21
CA LEU A 32 -7.67 -19.56 -7.42
C LEU A 32 -7.78 -21.06 -7.72
N ALA A 33 -8.96 -21.56 -8.10
CA ALA A 33 -9.16 -22.95 -8.50
C ALA A 33 -8.49 -23.29 -9.85
N GLU A 34 -8.14 -22.28 -10.66
CA GLU A 34 -7.48 -22.44 -11.96
C GLU A 34 -5.95 -22.27 -11.88
N GLY A 35 -5.38 -22.23 -10.66
CA GLY A 35 -3.95 -22.01 -10.44
C GLY A 35 -3.48 -20.57 -10.68
N LEU A 36 -4.42 -19.62 -10.80
CA LEU A 36 -4.16 -18.19 -10.93
C LEU A 36 -4.26 -17.51 -9.57
N GLN A 37 -3.47 -16.46 -9.36
CA GLN A 37 -3.46 -15.69 -8.12
C GLN A 37 -3.89 -14.25 -8.37
N ARG A 38 -4.66 -13.66 -7.45
CA ARG A 38 -4.89 -12.22 -7.45
C ARG A 38 -3.81 -11.52 -6.63
N ARG A 39 -3.30 -10.43 -7.18
CA ARG A 39 -2.34 -9.56 -6.52
C ARG A 39 -2.79 -8.12 -6.58
N VAL A 40 -2.56 -7.40 -5.50
CA VAL A 40 -2.86 -5.97 -5.43
C VAL A 40 -1.56 -5.22 -5.34
N ARG A 41 -1.34 -4.31 -6.28
CA ARG A 41 -0.18 -3.41 -6.32
C ARG A 41 -0.60 -1.99 -5.97
N LEU A 42 0.21 -1.29 -5.17
CA LEU A 42 0.08 0.16 -5.03
C LEU A 42 0.63 0.85 -6.28
N LYS A 43 -0.23 1.54 -7.05
CA LYS A 43 0.19 2.30 -8.25
C LYS A 43 0.59 3.72 -7.92
N ARG A 44 -0.17 4.37 -7.03
CA ARG A 44 0.02 5.77 -6.69
C ARG A 44 -0.37 6.02 -5.26
N LEU A 45 0.41 6.85 -4.59
CA LEU A 45 0.11 7.42 -3.29
C LEU A 45 0.26 8.93 -3.41
N THR A 46 -0.77 9.68 -3.04
CA THR A 46 -0.76 11.14 -3.05
C THR A 46 -1.25 11.66 -1.71
N PHE A 47 -0.70 12.82 -1.32
CA PHE A 47 -1.14 13.60 -0.19
C PHE A 47 -1.74 14.90 -0.74
N ASP A 48 -2.94 15.26 -0.30
CA ASP A 48 -3.51 16.56 -0.63
C ASP A 48 -3.06 17.65 0.36
N ALA A 49 -3.58 18.87 0.19
CA ALA A 49 -3.24 20.01 1.04
C ALA A 49 -3.69 19.83 2.50
N ASP A 50 -4.72 19.01 2.73
CA ASP A 50 -5.23 18.64 4.07
C ASP A 50 -4.49 17.41 4.63
N LEU A 51 -3.51 16.89 3.87
CA LEU A 51 -2.72 15.70 4.14
C LEU A 51 -3.54 14.40 4.14
N GLU A 52 -4.71 14.44 3.52
CA GLU A 52 -5.46 13.22 3.25
C GLU A 52 -4.68 12.35 2.28
N ILE A 53 -4.59 11.08 2.62
CA ILE A 53 -3.86 10.10 1.86
C ILE A 53 -4.82 9.49 0.86
N THR A 54 -4.55 9.66 -0.43
CA THR A 54 -5.24 8.90 -1.49
C THR A 54 -4.28 7.87 -2.07
N ALA A 55 -4.64 6.60 -1.94
CA ALA A 55 -3.94 5.47 -2.52
C ALA A 55 -4.75 4.89 -3.69
N LEU A 56 -4.10 4.73 -4.84
CA LEU A 56 -4.65 3.99 -5.97
C LEU A 56 -3.98 2.63 -6.03
N PHE A 57 -4.78 1.59 -5.80
CA PHE A 57 -4.34 0.21 -5.93
C PHE A 57 -4.80 -0.35 -7.27
N GLU A 58 -4.08 -1.32 -7.79
CA GLU A 58 -4.46 -2.08 -8.97
C GLU A 58 -4.43 -3.56 -8.64
N MET A 59 -5.59 -4.19 -8.77
CA MET A 59 -5.72 -5.62 -8.66
C MET A 59 -5.47 -6.25 -10.02
N ARG A 60 -4.54 -7.21 -10.06
CA ARG A 60 -4.15 -7.96 -11.25
C ARG A 60 -4.28 -9.46 -10.99
N VAL A 61 -4.42 -10.22 -12.07
CA VAL A 61 -4.40 -11.68 -12.02
C VAL A 61 -3.07 -12.14 -12.58
N VAL A 62 -2.35 -12.95 -11.81
CA VAL A 62 -1.06 -13.50 -12.19
C VAL A 62 -1.09 -15.03 -12.23
N ASP A 63 -0.21 -15.62 -13.03
CA ASP A 63 -0.01 -17.07 -13.05
C ASP A 63 0.89 -17.54 -11.90
N ALA A 64 1.14 -18.85 -11.82
CA ALA A 64 2.01 -19.47 -10.81
C ALA A 64 3.46 -18.95 -10.85
N GLN A 65 3.90 -18.39 -11.98
CA GLN A 65 5.22 -17.79 -12.15
C GLN A 65 5.22 -16.27 -11.83
N GLY A 66 4.05 -15.69 -11.55
CA GLY A 66 3.89 -14.27 -11.23
C GLY A 66 3.78 -13.37 -12.46
N HIS A 67 3.58 -13.94 -13.66
CA HIS A 67 3.35 -13.14 -14.86
C HIS A 67 1.92 -12.64 -14.93
N ASP A 68 1.75 -11.42 -15.44
CA ASP A 68 0.44 -10.82 -15.65
C ASP A 68 -0.34 -11.57 -16.75
N VAL A 69 -1.49 -12.12 -16.37
CA VAL A 69 -2.33 -12.94 -17.25
C VAL A 69 -3.05 -12.06 -18.27
N PHE A 70 -3.39 -10.82 -17.91
CA PHE A 70 -4.01 -9.87 -18.83
C PHE A 70 -3.04 -9.52 -19.96
N ASP A 71 -1.80 -9.16 -19.62
CA ASP A 71 -0.76 -8.85 -20.62
C ASP A 71 -0.55 -10.04 -21.56
N ARG A 72 -0.44 -11.25 -20.99
CA ARG A 72 -0.28 -12.48 -21.76
C ARG A 72 -1.42 -12.71 -22.75
N TYR A 73 -2.68 -12.59 -22.34
CA TYR A 73 -3.82 -12.76 -23.25
C TYR A 73 -3.95 -11.63 -24.26
N SER A 74 -3.54 -10.41 -23.91
CA SER A 74 -3.61 -9.26 -24.82
C SER A 74 -2.63 -9.38 -25.99
N GLN A 75 -1.52 -10.10 -25.79
CA GLN A 75 -0.44 -10.29 -26.75
C GLN A 75 -0.53 -11.64 -27.48
N ASP A 76 -1.45 -12.52 -27.09
CA ASP A 76 -1.61 -13.85 -27.68
C ASP A 76 -2.42 -13.79 -28.99
N ALA A 77 -1.70 -13.59 -30.09
CA ALA A 77 -2.27 -13.56 -31.44
C ALA A 77 -2.79 -14.93 -31.94
N THR A 78 -2.57 -16.01 -31.18
CA THR A 78 -3.02 -17.37 -31.57
C THR A 78 -4.46 -17.66 -31.15
N LEU A 79 -5.03 -16.84 -30.25
CA LEU A 79 -6.40 -16.99 -29.77
C LEU A 79 -7.41 -16.47 -30.78
N GLN A 80 -8.53 -17.20 -30.91
CA GLN A 80 -9.69 -16.69 -31.62
C GLN A 80 -10.21 -15.40 -30.95
N PRO A 81 -10.60 -14.35 -31.71
CA PRO A 81 -10.96 -13.05 -31.15
C PRO A 81 -12.04 -13.09 -30.05
N PHE A 82 -13.02 -13.98 -30.20
CA PHE A 82 -14.08 -14.17 -29.19
C PHE A 82 -13.53 -14.74 -27.87
N VAL A 83 -12.64 -15.73 -27.95
CA VAL A 83 -12.02 -16.37 -26.78
C VAL A 83 -11.08 -15.39 -26.07
N ALA A 84 -10.32 -14.61 -26.83
CA ALA A 84 -9.47 -13.56 -26.28
C ALA A 84 -10.29 -12.53 -25.50
N ARG A 85 -11.41 -12.05 -26.07
CA ARG A 85 -12.30 -11.09 -25.40
C ARG A 85 -12.89 -11.64 -24.10
N GLU A 86 -13.39 -12.87 -24.10
CA GLU A 86 -13.96 -13.49 -22.90
C GLU A 86 -12.91 -13.63 -21.78
N ARG A 87 -11.70 -14.10 -22.13
CA ARG A 87 -10.60 -14.25 -21.16
C ARG A 87 -10.15 -12.91 -20.61
N LEU A 88 -9.94 -11.91 -21.47
CA LEU A 88 -9.54 -10.57 -21.07
C LEU A 88 -10.54 -9.93 -20.10
N ALA A 89 -11.85 -10.11 -20.32
CA ALA A 89 -12.88 -9.57 -19.44
C ALA A 89 -12.80 -10.14 -18.00
N ARG A 90 -12.32 -11.37 -17.82
CA ARG A 90 -12.21 -12.02 -16.50
C ARG A 90 -10.97 -11.59 -15.71
N VAL A 91 -9.91 -11.20 -16.42
CA VAL A 91 -8.59 -10.87 -15.82
C VAL A 91 -8.24 -9.40 -15.92
N GLN A 92 -9.17 -8.57 -16.42
CA GLN A 92 -8.97 -7.14 -16.57
C GLN A 92 -8.51 -6.51 -15.24
N PRO A 93 -7.41 -5.72 -15.25
CA PRO A 93 -6.98 -5.00 -14.07
C PRO A 93 -8.06 -4.06 -13.56
N ILE A 94 -8.24 -4.05 -12.24
CA ILE A 94 -9.22 -3.18 -11.58
C ILE A 94 -8.46 -2.19 -10.71
N GLU A 95 -8.70 -0.90 -10.95
CA GLU A 95 -8.19 0.15 -10.08
C GLU A 95 -9.14 0.38 -8.91
N ILE A 96 -8.57 0.38 -7.70
CA ILE A 96 -9.29 0.46 -6.43
C ILE A 96 -8.77 1.70 -5.69
N PRO A 97 -9.48 2.84 -5.75
CA PRO A 97 -9.11 4.01 -4.98
C PRO A 97 -9.45 3.79 -3.49
N ARG A 98 -8.57 4.27 -2.63
CA ARG A 98 -8.77 4.36 -1.18
C ARG A 98 -8.32 5.74 -0.72
N THR A 99 -9.06 6.31 0.20
CA THR A 99 -8.76 7.60 0.80
C THR A 99 -8.98 7.54 2.29
N THR A 100 -8.18 8.28 3.06
CA THR A 100 -8.40 8.48 4.49
C THR A 100 -9.54 9.46 4.78
N ARG A 101 -9.96 10.23 3.77
CA ARG A 101 -11.07 11.18 3.88
C ARG A 101 -12.37 10.43 4.18
N ASP A 102 -13.09 10.89 5.19
CA ASP A 102 -14.33 10.28 5.70
C ASP A 102 -14.17 8.80 6.10
N SER A 103 -12.94 8.36 6.39
CA SER A 103 -12.62 7.02 6.87
C SER A 103 -12.31 7.07 8.36
N PHE A 104 -12.75 6.07 9.11
CA PHE A 104 -12.68 6.03 10.57
C PHE A 104 -12.10 4.70 11.05
N ARG A 105 -11.33 4.75 12.13
CA ARG A 105 -10.71 3.58 12.77
C ARG A 105 -11.09 3.49 14.23
N ASP A 106 -11.24 2.26 14.70
CA ASP A 106 -11.28 1.95 16.11
C ASP A 106 -9.87 2.22 16.70
N PRO A 107 -9.74 3.08 17.72
CA PRO A 107 -8.43 3.50 18.23
C PRO A 107 -7.67 2.38 18.98
N LEU A 108 -8.35 1.34 19.45
CA LEU A 108 -7.74 0.24 20.21
C LEU A 108 -7.27 -0.88 19.28
N THR A 109 -8.11 -1.26 18.32
CA THR A 109 -7.84 -2.38 17.41
C THR A 109 -7.22 -1.94 16.09
N GLY A 110 -7.34 -0.65 15.75
CA GLY A 110 -6.95 -0.10 14.46
C GLY A 110 -7.83 -0.56 13.30
N GLN A 111 -8.94 -1.27 13.53
CA GLN A 111 -9.81 -1.72 12.44
C GLN A 111 -10.60 -0.56 11.83
N LEU A 112 -10.89 -0.65 10.53
CA LEU A 112 -11.82 0.28 9.87
C LEU A 112 -13.22 0.07 10.42
N VAL A 113 -13.88 1.16 10.80
CA VAL A 113 -15.22 1.16 11.38
C VAL A 113 -16.06 2.27 10.77
N ASN A 114 -17.39 2.18 10.92
CA ASN A 114 -18.28 3.28 10.57
C ASN A 114 -18.09 4.45 11.54
N SER A 115 -18.36 5.67 11.07
CA SER A 115 -18.29 6.90 11.87
C SER A 115 -19.21 6.92 13.09
N GLU A 116 -20.27 6.10 13.09
CA GLU A 116 -21.25 6.00 14.17
C GLU A 116 -20.75 5.15 15.35
N VAL A 117 -19.64 4.40 15.19
CA VAL A 117 -19.09 3.59 16.27
C VAL A 117 -18.55 4.52 17.36
N PRO A 118 -18.97 4.32 18.64
CA PRO A 118 -18.50 5.16 19.74
C PRO A 118 -16.97 5.16 19.84
N ASN A 119 -16.39 6.35 20.04
CA ASN A 119 -14.94 6.57 20.11
C ASN A 119 -14.18 6.24 18.81
N SER A 120 -14.86 6.09 17.67
CA SER A 120 -14.16 6.06 16.40
C SER A 120 -13.36 7.35 16.20
N THR A 121 -12.19 7.22 15.60
CA THR A 121 -11.29 8.34 15.30
C THR A 121 -11.09 8.40 13.80
N SER A 122 -10.88 9.60 13.23
CA SER A 122 -10.60 9.68 11.79
C SER A 122 -9.33 8.91 11.47
N GLU A 123 -9.30 8.22 10.34
CA GLU A 123 -8.16 7.40 9.94
C GLU A 123 -6.87 8.22 9.83
N LEU A 124 -6.98 9.47 9.36
CA LEU A 124 -5.90 10.42 9.33
C LEU A 124 -5.34 10.70 10.74
N GLN A 125 -6.21 10.98 11.72
CA GLN A 125 -5.80 11.22 13.11
C GLN A 125 -5.22 9.95 13.75
N PHE A 126 -5.74 8.78 13.41
CA PHE A 126 -5.18 7.51 13.86
C PHE A 126 -3.71 7.36 13.43
N PHE A 127 -3.40 7.60 12.16
CA PHE A 127 -2.02 7.52 11.66
C PHE A 127 -1.12 8.61 12.23
N GLN A 128 -1.64 9.82 12.45
CA GLN A 128 -0.93 10.89 13.15
C GLN A 128 -0.48 10.45 14.55
N ASN A 129 -1.40 9.89 15.33
CA ASN A 129 -1.13 9.44 16.70
C ASN A 129 -0.08 8.32 16.73
N LEU A 130 -0.13 7.38 15.77
CA LEU A 130 0.90 6.35 15.63
C LEU A 130 2.28 6.95 15.34
N ALA A 131 2.36 7.88 14.37
CA ALA A 131 3.61 8.53 14.02
C ALA A 131 4.18 9.38 15.18
N LEU A 132 3.32 10.10 15.91
CA LEU A 132 3.69 10.82 17.13
C LEU A 132 4.28 9.91 18.20
N GLY A 133 3.65 8.76 18.46
CA GLY A 133 4.16 7.78 19.42
C GLY A 133 5.56 7.28 19.06
N HIS A 134 5.83 7.07 17.77
CA HIS A 134 7.18 6.70 17.30
C HIS A 134 8.21 7.82 17.53
N LEU A 135 7.87 9.08 17.25
CA LEU A 135 8.77 10.21 17.47
C LEU A 135 9.05 10.44 18.96
N GLN A 136 8.04 10.31 19.83
CA GLN A 136 8.21 10.38 21.28
C GLN A 136 9.13 9.26 21.77
N ALA A 137 8.99 8.04 21.25
CA ALA A 137 9.87 6.91 21.57
C ALA A 137 11.33 7.15 21.13
N GLN A 138 11.56 8.02 20.15
CA GLN A 138 12.89 8.48 19.74
C GLN A 138 13.43 9.62 20.61
N GLY A 139 12.72 10.02 21.67
CA GLY A 139 13.16 11.04 22.63
C GLY A 139 12.82 12.48 22.23
N LEU A 140 11.98 12.68 21.21
CA LEU A 140 11.48 14.02 20.87
C LEU A 140 10.45 14.46 21.92
N PRO A 141 10.56 15.69 22.47
CA PRO A 141 9.64 16.20 23.48
C PRO A 141 8.34 16.69 22.82
N LEU A 142 7.54 15.75 22.31
CA LEU A 142 6.26 16.03 21.69
C LEU A 142 5.12 15.84 22.70
N GLU A 143 4.13 16.71 22.65
CA GLU A 143 2.98 16.75 23.57
C GLU A 143 1.75 16.04 22.98
N GLY A 144 1.82 15.59 21.73
CA GLY A 144 0.76 14.85 21.05
C GLY A 144 -0.33 15.74 20.42
N THR A 145 -0.13 17.05 20.42
CA THR A 145 -1.02 18.04 19.80
C THR A 145 -0.47 18.59 18.48
N GLU A 146 0.69 18.09 18.05
CA GLU A 146 1.39 18.60 16.89
C GLU A 146 0.61 18.29 15.59
N PRO A 147 0.46 19.26 14.67
CA PRO A 147 -0.14 19.02 13.37
C PRO A 147 0.62 17.93 12.60
N TYR A 148 -0.08 17.10 11.83
CA TYR A 148 0.54 16.01 11.07
C TYR A 148 1.70 16.45 10.18
N LEU A 149 1.60 17.65 9.59
CA LEU A 149 2.69 18.19 8.79
C LEU A 149 3.98 18.32 9.60
N VAL A 150 3.87 18.76 10.86
CA VAL A 150 4.99 18.86 11.81
C VAL A 150 5.53 17.46 12.12
N VAL A 151 4.67 16.48 12.33
CA VAL A 151 5.06 15.07 12.54
C VAL A 151 5.85 14.53 11.35
N VAL A 152 5.36 14.76 10.12
CA VAL A 152 6.05 14.34 8.88
C VAL A 152 7.40 15.04 8.74
N TYR A 153 7.48 16.36 8.97
CA TYR A 153 8.75 17.09 8.92
C TYR A 153 9.72 16.64 10.00
N LEU A 154 9.26 16.31 11.22
CA LEU A 154 10.10 15.78 12.29
C LEU A 154 10.63 14.39 11.95
N MET A 155 9.82 13.52 11.34
CA MET A 155 10.29 12.22 10.83
C MET A 155 11.40 12.40 9.78
N LEU A 156 11.20 13.30 8.82
CA LEU A 156 12.20 13.61 7.79
C LEU A 156 13.48 14.21 8.38
N ALA A 157 13.35 15.15 9.33
CA ALA A 157 14.48 15.74 10.02
C ALA A 157 15.26 14.70 10.83
N ASN A 158 14.58 13.72 11.43
CA ASN A 158 15.26 12.66 12.18
C ASN A 158 16.01 11.70 11.25
N ILE A 159 15.45 11.35 10.09
CA ILE A 159 16.16 10.58 9.06
C ILE A 159 17.43 11.31 8.63
N ILE A 160 17.38 12.63 8.46
CA ILE A 160 18.58 13.42 8.11
C ILE A 160 19.62 13.34 9.23
N ARG A 161 19.22 13.50 10.50
CA ARG A 161 20.14 13.42 11.65
C ARG A 161 20.74 12.03 11.83
N GLU A 162 19.96 10.97 11.63
CA GLU A 162 20.46 9.59 11.67
C GLU A 162 21.51 9.36 10.59
N LYS A 163 21.25 9.82 9.37
CA LYS A 163 22.18 9.70 8.24
C LYS A 163 23.45 10.53 8.43
N ASP A 164 23.35 11.73 9.00
CA ASP A 164 24.50 12.56 9.39
C ASP A 164 25.35 11.88 10.49
N ALA A 165 24.72 11.32 11.52
CA ALA A 165 25.40 10.60 12.59
C ALA A 165 26.12 9.32 12.10
N LEU A 166 25.66 8.74 11.01
CA LEU A 166 26.29 7.59 10.34
C LEU A 166 27.38 8.01 9.34
N GLY A 167 27.60 9.31 9.11
CA GLY A 167 28.55 9.83 8.13
C GLY A 167 28.15 9.54 6.68
N GLU A 168 26.86 9.39 6.40
CA GLU A 168 26.32 9.14 5.06
C GLU A 168 26.02 10.43 4.28
N PHE A 169 26.36 11.59 4.84
CA PHE A 169 26.32 12.91 4.21
C PHE A 169 27.68 13.61 4.25
#